data_AF-A0A845KMD2-F1
#
_entry.id   AF-A0A845KMD2-F1
#
_cell.length_a   1.000
_cell.length_b   1.000
_cell.length_c   1.000
_cell.angle_alpha   90.00
_cell.angle_beta   90.00
_cell.angle_gamma   90.00
#
_symmetry.space_group_name_H-M   'P 1'
#
loop_
_entity.id
_entity.type
_entity.pdbx_description
1 polymer ?
#
loop_
_entity_poly.entity_id
_entity_poly.type
_entity_poly.pdbx_seq_one_letter_code
_entity_poly.pdbx_strand_id
1 'polypeptide(L)'
;MIYTKKANFPYPILMNFTDDYKDPEFELDINIQDNTDEYTIKINWKISSVFIKNLVESDKADLVFIIKSRDNQFYRLKNLKHLQINIPKRKLSINTRTVMQLMVQAREDLSFENNMDLNEFYEDLKSEIHIKKGKVLGFSNTVIFDGSQKKPFELFEKKIDKDIESDIEIRLSEETIIIVYKKEELQFTDIQNSKELNYPYIYMGLQKALISFINHAGNENADEGVQIDEMEPPENGLENKLYRLMTSKNITELSMENLDEVIYKISDNLLMKYCDVVRRLCDAG
;
A
#
# COMPACT_ATOMS: atom_id res chain seq x y z
N MET A 1 18.90 5.25 -0.39
CA MET A 1 18.65 4.36 -1.54
C MET A 1 17.53 3.44 -1.11
N ILE A 2 16.43 3.37 -1.87
CA ILE A 2 15.34 2.41 -1.61
C ILE A 2 15.57 1.25 -2.56
N TYR A 3 15.45 0.02 -2.06
CA TYR A 3 15.77 -1.18 -2.80
C TYR A 3 14.52 -2.04 -2.98
N THR A 4 14.10 -2.21 -4.23
CA THR A 4 12.83 -2.86 -4.62
C THR A 4 12.99 -3.93 -5.69
N LYS A 5 14.20 -4.19 -6.16
CA LYS A 5 14.47 -5.18 -7.23
C LYS A 5 15.59 -6.11 -6.83
N LYS A 6 15.58 -7.35 -7.34
CA LYS A 6 16.74 -8.25 -7.24
C LYS A 6 17.93 -7.57 -7.90
N ALA A 7 18.97 -7.28 -7.15
CA ALA A 7 20.27 -6.94 -7.73
C ALA A 7 21.36 -7.69 -7.00
N ASN A 8 22.42 -7.93 -7.75
CA ASN A 8 23.43 -8.90 -7.39
C ASN A 8 24.40 -8.28 -6.39
N PHE A 9 24.28 -8.73 -5.15
CA PHE A 9 25.31 -8.49 -4.14
C PHE A 9 26.34 -9.63 -4.21
N PRO A 10 27.63 -9.34 -3.94
CA PRO A 10 28.66 -10.37 -3.94
C PRO A 10 28.63 -11.27 -2.70
N TYR A 11 27.58 -11.16 -1.88
CA TYR A 11 27.37 -11.88 -0.62
C TYR A 11 25.87 -11.88 -0.29
N PRO A 12 25.39 -12.81 0.54
CA PRO A 12 23.97 -12.94 0.86
C PRO A 12 23.42 -11.70 1.56
N ILE A 13 22.24 -11.24 1.12
CA ILE A 13 21.51 -10.13 1.74
C ILE A 13 20.12 -10.62 2.13
N LEU A 14 19.68 -10.28 3.35
CA LEU A 14 18.33 -10.60 3.77
C LEU A 14 17.31 -9.67 3.10
N MET A 15 16.52 -10.21 2.16
CA MET A 15 15.38 -9.53 1.52
C MET A 15 14.25 -10.52 1.25
N ASN A 16 13.00 -10.06 1.34
CA ASN A 16 11.81 -10.93 1.26
C ASN A 16 11.66 -11.72 -0.07
N PHE A 17 12.36 -11.30 -1.12
CA PHE A 17 12.27 -11.88 -2.46
C PHE A 17 13.60 -12.53 -2.93
N THR A 18 14.58 -12.66 -2.03
CA THR A 18 15.85 -13.35 -2.32
C THR A 18 15.86 -14.73 -1.71
N ASP A 19 16.51 -15.66 -2.39
CA ASP A 19 16.70 -17.04 -1.97
C ASP A 19 17.93 -17.25 -1.07
N ASP A 20 18.62 -16.18 -0.66
CA ASP A 20 19.87 -16.24 0.11
C ASP A 20 19.74 -16.86 1.52
N TYR A 21 18.55 -16.81 2.11
CA TYR A 21 18.24 -17.28 3.47
C TYR A 21 17.17 -18.37 3.43
N LYS A 22 17.20 -19.28 4.41
CA LYS A 22 16.20 -20.38 4.56
C LYS A 22 14.77 -19.85 4.72
N ASP A 23 14.64 -18.77 5.48
CA ASP A 23 13.37 -18.07 5.71
C ASP A 23 13.63 -16.56 5.59
N PRO A 24 13.49 -15.98 4.39
CA PRO A 24 13.85 -14.59 4.14
C PRO A 24 12.68 -13.65 4.52
N GLU A 25 12.56 -13.28 5.78
CA GLU A 25 11.53 -12.33 6.25
C GLU A 25 12.19 -11.13 6.95
N PHE A 26 11.93 -9.95 6.41
CA PHE A 26 12.24 -8.66 7.01
C PHE A 26 11.10 -7.68 6.73
N GLU A 27 10.25 -7.50 7.75
CA GLU A 27 9.06 -6.68 7.66
C GLU A 27 9.24 -5.34 8.38
N LEU A 28 8.67 -4.31 7.77
CA LEU A 28 8.50 -2.96 8.25
C LEU A 28 7.01 -2.63 8.17
N ASP A 29 6.47 -2.19 9.31
CA ASP A 29 5.16 -1.59 9.42
C ASP A 29 5.29 -0.19 10.06
N ILE A 30 4.54 0.77 9.52
CA ILE A 30 4.65 2.19 9.89
C ILE A 30 3.27 2.74 10.18
N ASN A 31 3.12 3.34 11.36
CA ASN A 31 1.97 4.18 11.68
C ASN A 31 2.42 5.64 11.77
N ILE A 32 1.85 6.49 10.92
CA ILE A 32 2.12 7.93 10.90
C ILE A 32 0.93 8.65 11.55
N GLN A 33 1.25 9.47 12.55
CA GLN A 33 0.33 10.41 13.16
C GLN A 33 0.87 11.82 12.90
N ASP A 34 0.00 12.80 12.70
CA ASP A 34 0.43 14.18 12.54
C ASP A 34 -0.35 15.13 13.47
N ASN A 35 0.32 16.22 13.82
CA ASN A 35 -0.29 17.36 14.49
C ASN A 35 0.06 18.64 13.72
N THR A 36 -0.21 19.82 14.28
CA THR A 36 0.02 21.09 13.58
C THR A 36 1.48 21.29 13.16
N ASP A 37 2.45 20.79 13.93
CA ASP A 37 3.87 21.14 13.78
C ASP A 37 4.78 19.97 13.39
N GLU A 38 4.40 18.73 13.71
CA GLU A 38 5.25 17.54 13.60
C GLU A 38 4.51 16.31 13.06
N TYR A 39 5.27 15.44 12.40
CA TYR A 39 4.92 14.05 12.12
C TYR A 39 5.50 13.15 13.20
N THR A 40 4.69 12.25 13.74
CA THR A 40 5.08 11.18 14.64
C THR A 40 5.02 9.85 13.90
N ILE A 41 6.19 9.26 13.63
CA ILE A 41 6.31 7.98 12.94
C ILE A 41 6.59 6.90 13.97
N LYS A 42 5.65 5.96 14.14
CA LYS A 42 5.83 4.75 14.94
C LYS A 42 6.27 3.61 14.04
N ILE A 43 7.37 2.96 14.39
CA ILE A 43 8.03 1.94 13.57
C ILE A 43 7.89 0.58 14.26
N ASN A 44 7.22 -0.35 13.58
CA ASN A 44 7.18 -1.76 13.93
C ASN A 44 8.01 -2.52 12.91
N TRP A 45 8.75 -3.54 13.36
CA TRP A 45 9.56 -4.35 12.45
C TRP A 45 9.69 -5.77 12.97
N LYS A 46 9.91 -6.69 12.03
CA LYS A 46 10.13 -8.11 12.30
C LYS A 46 11.25 -8.61 11.39
N ILE A 47 12.10 -9.47 11.91
CA ILE A 47 13.17 -10.14 11.16
C ILE A 47 13.17 -11.62 11.54
N SER A 48 13.23 -12.51 10.55
CA SER A 48 13.29 -13.97 10.77
C SER A 48 14.70 -14.43 11.15
N SER A 49 15.73 -13.88 10.50
CA SER A 49 17.12 -14.27 10.73
C SER A 49 17.55 -13.94 12.17
N VAL A 50 17.75 -14.99 12.95
CA VAL A 50 18.25 -14.93 14.33
C VAL A 50 19.66 -14.35 14.35
N PHE A 51 20.50 -14.72 13.38
CA PHE A 51 21.85 -14.19 13.23
C PHE A 51 21.84 -12.68 13.04
N ILE A 52 21.10 -12.15 12.07
CA ILE A 52 21.04 -10.71 11.81
C ILE A 52 20.39 -9.97 12.99
N LYS A 53 19.33 -10.54 13.58
CA LYS A 53 18.69 -9.97 14.78
C LYS A 53 19.69 -9.80 15.92
N ASN A 54 20.49 -10.83 16.21
CA ASN A 54 21.51 -10.79 17.25
C ASN A 54 22.59 -9.74 16.97
N LEU A 55 22.97 -9.53 15.70
CA LEU A 55 23.92 -8.47 15.33
C LEU A 55 23.36 -7.07 15.63
N VAL A 56 22.07 -6.85 15.35
CA VAL A 56 21.40 -5.58 15.63
C VAL A 56 21.24 -5.37 17.15
N GLU A 57 20.82 -6.40 17.89
CA GLU A 57 20.64 -6.32 19.34
C GLU A 57 21.96 -6.17 20.12
N SER A 58 23.07 -6.65 19.57
CA SER A 58 24.41 -6.52 20.15
C SER A 58 25.20 -5.28 19.68
N ASP A 59 24.56 -4.33 18.99
CA ASP A 59 25.18 -3.11 18.42
C ASP A 59 26.32 -3.38 17.43
N LYS A 60 26.35 -4.57 16.81
CA LYS A 60 27.30 -4.94 15.73
C LYS A 60 26.79 -4.57 14.34
N ALA A 61 25.49 -4.33 14.22
CA ALA A 61 24.84 -3.78 13.05
C ALA A 61 23.87 -2.66 13.45
N ASP A 62 23.83 -1.61 12.64
CA ASP A 62 22.87 -0.52 12.80
C ASP A 62 21.58 -0.85 12.03
N LEU A 63 20.42 -0.68 12.68
CA LEU A 63 19.12 -0.63 12.00
C LEU A 63 18.87 0.82 11.55
N VAL A 64 18.81 1.05 10.25
CA VAL A 64 18.69 2.38 9.65
C VAL A 64 17.32 2.53 9.02
N PHE A 65 16.53 3.49 9.51
CA PHE A 65 15.29 3.90 8.89
C PHE A 65 15.53 4.95 7.81
N ILE A 66 15.14 4.61 6.58
CA ILE A 66 15.31 5.42 5.39
C ILE A 66 13.95 6.00 5.04
N ILE A 67 13.88 7.33 4.93
CA ILE A 67 12.74 8.03 4.36
C ILE A 67 13.21 8.65 3.06
N LYS A 68 12.68 8.16 1.94
CA LYS A 68 12.85 8.74 0.61
C LYS A 68 11.64 9.61 0.30
N SER A 69 11.85 10.91 0.28
CA SER A 69 10.87 11.91 -0.14
C SER A 69 11.56 12.91 -1.08
N ARG A 70 11.06 14.15 -1.19
CA ARG A 70 11.85 15.25 -1.75
C ARG A 70 13.18 15.43 -1.03
N ASP A 71 13.16 15.33 0.30
CA ASP A 71 14.34 15.37 1.16
C ASP A 71 14.59 13.98 1.74
N ASN A 72 15.69 13.36 1.36
CA ASN A 72 16.06 12.04 1.87
C ASN A 72 16.57 12.14 3.31
N GLN A 73 15.99 11.33 4.19
CA GLN A 73 16.38 11.28 5.60
C GLN A 73 16.78 9.86 6.01
N PHE A 74 17.74 9.79 6.93
CA PHE A 74 18.30 8.55 7.43
C PHE A 74 18.40 8.62 8.95
N TYR A 75 17.79 7.67 9.63
CA TYR A 75 17.75 7.60 11.08
C TYR A 75 18.35 6.28 11.55
N ARG A 76 19.49 6.33 12.25
CA ARG A 76 20.01 5.16 12.97
C ARG A 76 19.18 4.93 14.23
N LEU A 77 18.50 3.80 14.29
CA LEU A 77 17.59 3.45 15.37
C LEU A 77 18.38 2.90 16.56
N LYS A 78 18.22 3.51 17.74
CA LYS A 78 18.97 3.12 18.97
C LYS A 78 18.12 2.36 19.99
N ASN A 79 16.85 2.72 20.16
CA ASN A 79 15.95 2.11 21.13
C ASN A 79 14.96 1.16 20.44
N LEU A 80 15.38 -0.09 20.22
CA LEU A 80 14.65 -1.07 19.42
C LEU A 80 13.32 -1.54 20.03
N LYS A 81 13.04 -1.25 21.32
CA LYS A 81 11.82 -1.68 22.00
C LYS A 81 10.60 -0.80 21.71
N HIS A 82 10.83 0.51 21.53
CA HIS A 82 9.79 1.49 21.25
C HIS A 82 10.34 2.53 20.26
N LEU A 83 10.18 2.23 18.98
CA LEU A 83 10.72 3.07 17.92
C LEU A 83 9.69 4.12 17.51
N GLN A 84 9.97 5.36 17.91
CA GLN A 84 9.23 6.53 17.50
C GLN A 84 10.19 7.62 17.02
N ILE A 85 9.88 8.24 15.89
CA ILE A 85 10.62 9.37 15.34
C ILE A 85 9.66 10.54 15.17
N ASN A 86 9.99 11.67 15.79
CA ASN A 86 9.27 12.92 15.59
C ASN A 86 10.03 13.76 14.56
N ILE A 87 9.33 14.19 13.51
CA ILE A 87 9.91 14.94 12.40
C ILE A 87 9.11 16.22 12.21
N PRO A 88 9.71 17.40 12.41
CA PRO A 88 9.03 18.67 12.14
C PRO A 88 8.55 18.75 10.69
N LYS A 89 7.32 19.22 10.45
CA LYS A 89 6.74 19.32 9.09
C LYS A 89 7.61 20.14 8.12
N ARG A 90 8.36 21.13 8.64
CA ARG A 90 9.36 21.89 7.87
C ARG A 90 10.55 21.08 7.33
N LYS A 91 10.82 19.90 7.90
CA LYS A 91 11.97 19.04 7.54
C LYS A 91 11.57 17.91 6.61
N LEU A 92 10.29 17.56 6.54
CA LEU A 92 9.81 16.43 5.77
C LEU A 92 8.48 16.80 5.11
N SER A 93 8.48 16.84 3.78
CA SER A 93 7.30 17.13 2.98
C SER A 93 6.60 15.81 2.63
N ILE A 94 5.69 15.34 3.50
CA ILE A 94 4.97 14.08 3.29
C ILE A 94 3.82 14.22 2.27
N ASN A 95 3.48 15.45 1.86
CA ASN A 95 2.47 15.79 0.83
C ASN A 95 2.75 15.26 -0.60
N THR A 96 3.82 14.49 -0.78
CA THR A 96 4.19 13.78 -2.01
C THR A 96 4.52 12.33 -1.66
N ARG A 97 4.54 11.44 -2.67
CA ARG A 97 4.92 10.02 -2.49
C ARG A 97 6.21 9.89 -1.68
N THR A 98 6.06 9.44 -0.45
CA THR A 98 7.12 9.21 0.52
C THR A 98 7.29 7.71 0.69
N VAL A 99 8.49 7.20 0.44
CA VAL A 99 8.80 5.77 0.53
C VAL A 99 9.71 5.55 1.73
N MET A 100 9.36 4.57 2.56
CA MET A 100 10.06 4.24 3.79
C MET A 100 10.54 2.81 3.74
N GLN A 101 11.74 2.56 4.27
CA GLN A 101 12.36 1.23 4.30
C GLN A 101 13.33 1.14 5.48
N LEU A 102 13.49 -0.06 6.04
CA LEU A 102 14.58 -0.37 6.96
C LEU A 102 15.73 -1.02 6.22
N MET A 103 16.94 -0.66 6.64
CA MET A 103 18.19 -1.24 6.15
C MET A 103 19.02 -1.66 7.36
N VAL A 104 19.54 -2.89 7.35
CA VAL A 104 20.54 -3.31 8.32
C VAL A 104 21.93 -3.05 7.73
N GLN A 105 22.79 -2.36 8.46
CA GLN A 105 24.15 -2.02 8.03
C GLN A 105 25.19 -2.50 9.05
N ALA A 106 26.23 -3.18 8.58
CA ALA A 106 27.34 -3.61 9.42
C ALA A 106 28.06 -2.42 10.06
N ARG A 107 28.21 -2.43 11.38
CA ARG A 107 28.90 -1.36 12.12
C ARG A 107 30.39 -1.62 12.28
N GLU A 108 30.79 -2.88 12.16
CA GLU A 108 32.15 -3.39 12.19
C GLU A 108 32.35 -4.44 11.08
N ASP A 109 33.56 -4.96 10.95
CA ASP A 109 33.82 -6.10 10.07
C ASP A 109 33.20 -7.37 10.70
N LEU A 110 32.46 -8.14 9.90
CA LEU A 110 31.69 -9.29 10.36
C LEU A 110 32.08 -10.55 9.58
N SER A 111 32.09 -11.69 10.26
CA SER A 111 32.20 -13.02 9.65
C SER A 111 30.83 -13.70 9.66
N PHE A 112 30.49 -14.35 8.55
CA PHE A 112 29.26 -15.13 8.41
C PHE A 112 29.46 -16.62 8.74
N GLU A 113 30.65 -17.01 9.22
CA GLU A 113 30.99 -18.42 9.54
C GLU A 113 29.93 -19.12 10.41
N ASN A 114 29.34 -18.37 11.35
CA ASN A 114 28.34 -18.87 12.29
C ASN A 114 26.89 -18.51 11.89
N ASN A 115 26.67 -18.04 10.66
CA ASN A 115 25.33 -17.74 10.17
C ASN A 115 24.64 -19.03 9.70
N MET A 116 23.76 -19.56 10.57
CA MET A 116 23.01 -20.78 10.29
C MET A 116 21.70 -20.54 9.52
N ASP A 117 21.35 -19.27 9.30
CA ASP A 117 20.09 -18.87 8.66
C ASP A 117 20.18 -18.82 7.13
N LEU A 118 21.41 -18.86 6.58
CA LEU A 118 21.65 -18.92 5.15
C LEU A 118 21.08 -20.20 4.54
N ASN A 119 20.73 -20.13 3.26
CA ASN A 119 20.31 -21.30 2.49
C ASN A 119 21.44 -22.34 2.32
N GLU A 120 21.09 -23.50 1.76
CA GLU A 120 22.04 -24.62 1.57
C GLU A 120 23.20 -24.28 0.61
N PHE A 121 23.00 -23.34 -0.32
CA PHE A 121 24.03 -22.92 -1.27
C PHE A 121 25.26 -22.30 -0.58
N TYR A 122 25.07 -21.66 0.58
CA TYR A 122 26.15 -21.00 1.31
C TYR A 122 26.79 -21.84 2.42
N GLU A 123 26.34 -23.08 2.69
CA GLU A 123 26.83 -23.87 3.83
C GLU A 123 28.36 -24.08 3.80
N ASP A 124 28.93 -24.34 2.62
CA ASP A 124 30.37 -24.53 2.44
C ASP A 124 31.15 -23.21 2.26
N LEU A 125 30.45 -22.10 2.00
CA LEU A 125 31.06 -20.80 1.69
C LEU A 125 30.98 -19.79 2.85
N LYS A 126 30.12 -20.03 3.84
CA LYS A 126 29.84 -19.05 4.91
C LYS A 126 31.06 -18.64 5.73
N SER A 127 32.06 -19.53 5.87
CA SER A 127 33.34 -19.23 6.54
C SER A 127 34.21 -18.26 5.74
N GLU A 128 34.03 -18.17 4.42
CA GLU A 128 34.76 -17.27 3.54
C GLU A 128 34.08 -15.90 3.39
N ILE A 129 32.80 -15.79 3.78
CA ILE A 129 32.02 -14.56 3.67
C ILE A 129 32.39 -13.59 4.80
N HIS A 130 33.19 -12.58 4.43
CA HIS A 130 33.62 -11.49 5.30
C HIS A 130 32.99 -10.17 4.86
N ILE A 131 32.12 -9.62 5.70
CA ILE A 131 31.42 -8.37 5.42
C ILE A 131 32.17 -7.21 6.06
N LYS A 132 32.56 -6.23 5.24
CA LYS A 132 33.25 -5.03 5.74
C LYS A 132 32.29 -4.06 6.42
N LYS A 133 32.81 -3.31 7.39
CA LYS A 133 32.11 -2.18 8.02
C LYS A 133 31.43 -1.28 6.98
N GLY A 134 30.18 -0.90 7.25
CA GLY A 134 29.36 -0.02 6.42
C GLY A 134 28.64 -0.73 5.26
N LYS A 135 28.87 -2.03 5.06
CA LYS A 135 28.13 -2.83 4.08
C LYS A 135 26.74 -3.19 4.59
N VAL A 136 25.83 -3.41 3.66
CA VAL A 136 24.42 -3.73 3.95
C VAL A 136 24.30 -5.21 4.28
N LEU A 137 23.39 -5.58 5.17
CA LEU A 137 23.10 -6.97 5.54
C LEU A 137 21.66 -7.38 5.18
N GLY A 138 20.75 -6.40 5.04
CA GLY A 138 19.36 -6.68 4.70
C GLY A 138 18.55 -5.41 4.42
N PHE A 139 17.45 -5.60 3.68
CA PHE A 139 16.43 -4.57 3.43
C PHE A 139 15.04 -5.12 3.73
N SER A 140 14.20 -4.33 4.40
CA SER A 140 12.81 -4.68 4.61
C SER A 140 11.97 -4.51 3.34
N ASN A 141 10.70 -4.92 3.37
CA ASN A 141 9.69 -4.37 2.47
C ASN A 141 9.65 -2.84 2.52
N THR A 142 9.08 -2.23 1.48
CA THR A 142 8.89 -0.78 1.41
C THR A 142 7.48 -0.40 1.83
N VAL A 143 7.35 0.65 2.64
CA VAL A 143 6.07 1.27 2.97
C VAL A 143 5.95 2.57 2.21
N ILE A 144 4.83 2.78 1.51
CA ILE A 144 4.60 3.98 0.70
C ILE A 144 3.46 4.78 1.33
N PHE A 145 3.78 6.00 1.72
CA PHE A 145 2.82 7.01 2.15
C PHE A 145 2.65 8.05 1.04
N ASP A 146 1.42 8.29 0.64
CA ASP A 146 1.10 9.31 -0.37
C ASP A 146 0.28 10.42 0.28
N GLY A 147 0.95 11.46 0.77
CA GLY A 147 0.28 12.57 1.45
C GLY A 147 -0.36 13.58 0.52
N SER A 148 -0.38 13.31 -0.79
CA SER A 148 -1.21 14.06 -1.73
C SER A 148 -2.70 13.76 -1.54
N GLN A 149 -3.03 12.62 -0.91
CA GLN A 149 -4.40 12.21 -0.70
C GLN A 149 -5.04 13.01 0.44
N LYS A 150 -5.91 13.97 0.12
CA LYS A 150 -6.74 14.66 1.11
C LYS A 150 -7.71 13.71 1.80
N LYS A 151 -8.07 12.60 1.15
CA LYS A 151 -9.09 11.65 1.61
C LYS A 151 -8.62 10.20 1.46
N PRO A 152 -7.64 9.74 2.26
CA PRO A 152 -6.97 8.46 2.04
C PRO A 152 -7.89 7.23 2.13
N PHE A 153 -8.99 7.33 2.87
CA PHE A 153 -9.92 6.22 3.10
C PHE A 153 -11.27 6.37 2.37
N GLU A 154 -11.56 7.54 1.78
CA GLU A 154 -12.80 7.74 1.05
C GLU A 154 -12.58 7.38 -0.42
N LEU A 155 -13.33 6.39 -0.91
CA LEU A 155 -13.42 6.10 -2.35
C LEU A 155 -14.60 6.84 -3.00
N PHE A 156 -15.61 7.20 -2.21
CA PHE A 156 -16.85 7.82 -2.69
C PHE A 156 -17.15 9.14 -1.99
N GLU A 157 -17.71 10.06 -2.75
CA GLU A 157 -18.28 11.31 -2.27
C GLU A 157 -19.70 11.48 -2.78
N LYS A 158 -20.52 12.22 -2.02
CA LYS A 158 -21.84 12.64 -2.44
C LYS A 158 -21.85 14.16 -2.58
N LYS A 159 -22.47 14.66 -3.64
CA LYS A 159 -22.61 16.10 -3.89
C LYS A 159 -24.02 16.41 -4.38
N ILE A 160 -24.57 17.56 -3.97
CA ILE A 160 -25.76 18.14 -4.58
C ILE A 160 -25.35 19.19 -5.59
N ASP A 161 -25.90 19.09 -6.80
CA ASP A 161 -25.65 20.03 -7.90
C ASP A 161 -26.95 20.14 -8.72
N LYS A 162 -27.63 21.28 -8.63
CA LYS A 162 -28.97 21.45 -9.26
C LYS A 162 -28.89 21.63 -10.77
N ASP A 163 -27.70 21.91 -11.28
CA ASP A 163 -27.45 22.31 -12.66
C ASP A 163 -27.13 21.11 -13.57
N ILE A 164 -27.04 19.90 -13.03
CA ILE A 164 -26.83 18.69 -13.84
C ILE A 164 -28.04 18.37 -14.73
N GLU A 165 -27.76 17.82 -15.91
CA GLU A 165 -28.79 17.55 -16.92
C GLU A 165 -29.69 16.36 -16.54
N SER A 166 -29.14 15.35 -15.86
CA SER A 166 -29.84 14.15 -15.37
C SER A 166 -30.18 14.23 -13.87
N ASP A 167 -30.95 13.28 -13.35
CA ASP A 167 -31.23 13.22 -11.89
C ASP A 167 -30.00 12.83 -11.07
N ILE A 168 -29.12 12.01 -11.66
CA ILE A 168 -27.86 11.53 -11.10
C ILE A 168 -26.75 11.63 -12.15
N GLU A 169 -25.58 12.10 -11.76
CA GLU A 169 -24.36 12.10 -12.58
C GLU A 169 -23.21 11.49 -11.78
N ILE A 170 -22.43 10.61 -12.42
CA ILE A 170 -21.19 10.07 -11.84
C ILE A 170 -20.01 10.84 -12.39
N ARG A 171 -19.23 11.49 -11.52
CA ARG A 171 -17.97 12.16 -11.87
C ARG A 171 -16.80 11.43 -11.23
N LEU A 172 -15.66 11.43 -11.91
CA LEU A 172 -14.39 10.94 -11.36
C LEU A 172 -13.55 12.17 -11.02
N SER A 173 -13.02 12.22 -9.79
CA SER A 173 -12.02 13.19 -9.37
C SER A 173 -10.64 12.56 -9.34
N GLU A 174 -9.62 13.34 -8.94
CA GLU A 174 -8.24 12.82 -8.77
C GLU A 174 -8.14 11.75 -7.66
N GLU A 175 -9.07 11.72 -6.70
CA GLU A 175 -8.99 10.84 -5.53
C GLU A 175 -10.25 10.01 -5.25
N THR A 176 -11.41 10.41 -5.77
CA THR A 176 -12.72 9.88 -5.37
C THR A 176 -13.69 9.77 -6.54
N ILE A 177 -14.67 8.89 -6.39
CA ILE A 177 -15.84 8.77 -7.25
C ILE A 177 -16.95 9.63 -6.65
N ILE A 178 -17.41 10.64 -7.38
CA ILE A 178 -18.41 11.59 -6.90
C ILE A 178 -19.76 11.20 -7.49
N ILE A 179 -20.70 10.83 -6.62
CA ILE A 179 -22.11 10.70 -6.97
C ILE A 179 -22.77 12.07 -6.80
N VAL A 180 -23.16 12.67 -7.91
CA VAL A 180 -23.81 13.97 -7.96
C VAL A 180 -25.31 13.77 -8.10
N TYR A 181 -26.07 14.29 -7.14
CA TYR A 181 -27.52 14.22 -7.12
C TYR A 181 -28.10 15.60 -7.46
N LYS A 182 -29.12 15.61 -8.32
CA LYS A 182 -29.82 16.86 -8.67
C LYS A 182 -30.63 17.42 -7.49
N LYS A 183 -31.15 16.54 -6.65
CA LYS A 183 -31.97 16.84 -5.48
C LYS A 183 -31.53 16.01 -4.27
N GLU A 184 -31.70 16.58 -3.07
CA GLU A 184 -31.34 15.94 -1.80
C GLU A 184 -32.12 14.65 -1.53
N GLU A 185 -33.41 14.63 -1.88
CA GLU A 185 -34.33 13.50 -1.72
C GLU A 185 -33.79 12.19 -2.35
N LEU A 186 -33.02 12.30 -3.44
CA LEU A 186 -32.43 11.15 -4.15
C LEU A 186 -31.34 10.44 -3.33
N GLN A 187 -30.85 11.05 -2.26
CA GLN A 187 -29.90 10.42 -1.36
C GLN A 187 -30.57 9.52 -0.30
N PHE A 188 -31.89 9.56 -0.17
CA PHE A 188 -32.67 8.81 0.82
C PHE A 188 -32.25 9.09 2.28
N THR A 189 -31.73 10.28 2.59
CA THR A 189 -31.20 10.62 3.94
C THR A 189 -32.21 10.42 5.06
N ASP A 190 -33.50 10.52 4.75
CA ASP A 190 -34.59 10.47 5.72
C ASP A 190 -35.10 9.05 6.00
N ILE A 191 -34.53 8.02 5.37
CA ILE A 191 -34.98 6.63 5.48
C ILE A 191 -33.89 5.77 6.14
N GLN A 192 -34.30 4.82 7.00
CA GLN A 192 -33.39 3.79 7.50
C GLN A 192 -32.82 2.97 6.34
N ASN A 193 -31.54 2.59 6.41
CA ASN A 193 -30.80 1.92 5.33
C ASN A 193 -30.57 2.79 4.07
N SER A 194 -30.54 4.12 4.23
CA SER A 194 -30.22 5.08 3.17
C SER A 194 -28.93 4.73 2.42
N LYS A 195 -27.93 4.21 3.14
CA LYS A 195 -26.66 3.75 2.55
C LYS A 195 -26.89 2.67 1.51
N GLU A 196 -27.61 1.60 1.87
CA GLU A 196 -27.90 0.46 1.00
C GLU A 196 -28.74 0.87 -0.21
N LEU A 197 -29.70 1.79 -0.05
CA LEU A 197 -30.50 2.31 -1.17
C LEU A 197 -29.66 3.05 -2.22
N ASN A 198 -28.47 3.54 -1.86
CA ASN A 198 -27.53 4.19 -2.78
C ASN A 198 -26.55 3.21 -3.45
N TYR A 199 -26.56 1.92 -3.09
CA TYR A 199 -25.65 0.93 -3.65
C TYR A 199 -25.70 0.77 -5.18
N PRO A 200 -26.86 0.89 -5.86
CA PRO A 200 -26.88 0.93 -7.32
C PRO A 200 -26.02 2.06 -7.92
N TYR A 201 -26.00 3.24 -7.29
CA TYR A 201 -25.17 4.36 -7.74
C TYR A 201 -23.68 4.15 -7.45
N ILE A 202 -23.36 3.48 -6.34
CA ILE A 202 -21.99 3.04 -6.01
C ILE A 202 -21.49 2.06 -7.07
N TYR A 203 -22.34 1.11 -7.50
CA TYR A 203 -22.02 0.16 -8.57
C TYR A 203 -21.69 0.88 -9.88
N MET A 204 -22.56 1.81 -10.30
CA MET A 204 -22.33 2.64 -11.49
C MET A 204 -21.04 3.45 -11.39
N GLY A 205 -20.75 3.96 -10.18
CA GLY A 205 -19.51 4.64 -9.86
C GLY A 205 -18.27 3.77 -10.06
N LEU A 206 -18.26 2.57 -9.48
CA LEU A 206 -17.18 1.59 -9.64
C LEU A 206 -17.00 1.21 -11.11
N GLN A 207 -18.09 0.95 -11.82
CA GLN A 207 -18.07 0.59 -13.23
C GLN A 207 -17.38 1.68 -14.06
N LYS A 208 -17.80 2.94 -13.91
CA LYS A 208 -17.20 4.07 -14.62
C LYS A 208 -15.71 4.25 -14.27
N ALA A 209 -15.35 4.09 -13.00
CA ALA A 209 -13.98 4.26 -12.53
C ALA A 209 -13.05 3.15 -13.03
N LEU A 210 -13.50 1.89 -13.01
CA LEU A 210 -12.73 0.75 -13.51
C LEU A 210 -12.59 0.77 -15.04
N ILE A 211 -13.63 1.18 -15.78
CA ILE A 211 -13.49 1.40 -17.24
C ILE A 211 -12.44 2.48 -17.52
N SER A 212 -12.46 3.59 -16.77
CA SER A 212 -11.42 4.62 -16.90
C SER A 212 -10.03 4.07 -16.58
N PHE A 213 -9.91 3.22 -15.56
CA PHE A 213 -8.67 2.55 -15.19
C PHE A 213 -8.14 1.68 -16.33
N ILE A 214 -8.99 0.83 -16.94
CA ILE A 214 -8.63 0.00 -18.09
C ILE A 214 -8.13 0.87 -19.23
N ASN A 215 -8.85 1.94 -19.57
CA ASN A 215 -8.50 2.82 -20.68
C ASN A 215 -7.17 3.57 -20.47
N HIS A 216 -6.82 3.91 -19.22
CA HIS A 216 -5.55 4.57 -18.92
C HIS A 216 -4.36 3.60 -18.82
N ALA A 217 -4.58 2.40 -18.31
CA ALA A 217 -3.52 1.40 -18.12
C ALA A 217 -3.24 0.57 -19.39
N GLY A 218 -4.27 0.27 -20.20
CA GLY A 218 -4.22 -0.59 -21.38
C GLY A 218 -3.64 0.08 -22.63
N ASN A 219 -2.45 0.69 -22.52
CA ASN A 219 -1.88 1.67 -23.46
C ASN A 219 -1.66 1.20 -24.91
N GLU A 220 -1.95 -0.06 -25.28
CA GLU A 220 -1.80 -0.52 -26.69
C GLU A 220 -2.92 -1.46 -27.20
N ASN A 221 -3.69 -2.14 -26.34
CA ASN A 221 -4.88 -2.92 -26.74
C ASN A 221 -5.93 -2.91 -25.62
N ALA A 222 -7.02 -2.15 -25.78
CA ALA A 222 -8.12 -2.11 -24.80
C ALA A 222 -8.81 -3.48 -24.59
N ASP A 223 -8.61 -4.41 -25.53
CA ASP A 223 -9.21 -5.76 -25.51
C ASP A 223 -8.42 -6.76 -24.64
N GLU A 224 -7.13 -6.50 -24.33
CA GLU A 224 -6.28 -7.46 -23.59
C GLU A 224 -6.37 -7.32 -22.06
N GLY A 225 -7.17 -6.38 -21.55
CA GLY A 225 -7.30 -6.14 -20.12
C GLY A 225 -6.02 -5.63 -19.47
N VAL A 226 -6.01 -5.58 -18.13
CA VAL A 226 -4.89 -5.10 -17.31
C VAL A 226 -4.53 -6.19 -16.30
N GLN A 227 -3.28 -6.63 -16.33
CA GLN A 227 -2.72 -7.55 -15.33
C GLN A 227 -2.36 -6.74 -14.06
N ILE A 228 -3.21 -6.85 -13.05
CA ILE A 228 -3.16 -6.08 -11.79
C ILE A 228 -1.98 -6.51 -10.91
N ASP A 229 -1.61 -7.78 -10.92
CA ASP A 229 -0.48 -8.32 -10.15
C ASP A 229 0.89 -8.04 -10.79
N GLU A 230 0.92 -7.79 -12.10
CA GLU A 230 2.13 -7.46 -12.86
C GLU A 230 2.37 -5.95 -13.02
N MET A 231 1.36 -5.11 -12.76
CA MET A 231 1.49 -3.66 -12.90
C MET A 231 2.11 -2.99 -11.66
N GLU A 232 2.85 -1.91 -11.91
CA GLU A 232 3.31 -1.01 -10.84
C GLU A 232 2.12 -0.18 -10.30
N PRO A 233 2.09 0.13 -9.00
CA PRO A 233 1.02 0.93 -8.41
C PRO A 233 0.86 2.30 -9.11
N PRO A 234 -0.37 2.66 -9.57
CA PRO A 234 -0.62 3.90 -10.29
C PRO A 234 -0.22 5.15 -9.51
N GLU A 235 0.16 6.22 -10.23
CA GLU A 235 0.45 7.53 -9.63
C GLU A 235 -0.83 8.33 -9.34
N ASN A 236 -1.92 8.10 -10.09
CA ASN A 236 -3.20 8.76 -9.84
C ASN A 236 -3.83 8.27 -8.53
N GLY A 237 -4.38 9.20 -7.73
CA GLY A 237 -4.90 8.91 -6.39
C GLY A 237 -6.08 7.94 -6.37
N LEU A 238 -7.07 8.15 -7.26
CA LEU A 238 -8.24 7.28 -7.41
C LEU A 238 -7.83 5.91 -7.94
N GLU A 239 -6.99 5.87 -8.97
CA GLU A 239 -6.52 4.60 -9.56
C GLU A 239 -5.71 3.78 -8.56
N ASN A 240 -4.83 4.41 -7.77
CA ASN A 240 -4.08 3.72 -6.73
C ASN A 240 -5.01 3.14 -5.63
N LYS A 241 -6.11 3.83 -5.28
CA LYS A 241 -7.11 3.28 -4.36
C LYS A 241 -7.82 2.06 -4.96
N LEU A 242 -8.19 2.12 -6.25
CA LEU A 242 -8.80 1.00 -6.95
C LEU A 242 -7.83 -0.19 -7.06
N TYR A 243 -6.57 0.06 -7.42
CA TYR A 243 -5.49 -0.92 -7.46
C TYR A 243 -5.32 -1.61 -6.10
N ARG A 244 -5.22 -0.85 -5.01
CA ARG A 244 -5.13 -1.38 -3.64
C ARG A 244 -6.35 -2.21 -3.25
N LEU A 245 -7.54 -1.76 -3.65
CA LEU A 245 -8.78 -2.49 -3.38
C LEU A 245 -8.81 -3.83 -4.13
N MET A 246 -8.45 -3.84 -5.42
CA MET A 246 -8.36 -5.04 -6.24
C MET A 246 -7.30 -6.03 -5.73
N THR A 247 -6.10 -5.56 -5.43
CA THR A 247 -5.03 -6.39 -4.86
C THR A 247 -5.41 -6.97 -3.50
N SER A 248 -6.07 -6.21 -2.62
CA SER A 248 -6.55 -6.72 -1.32
C SER A 248 -7.60 -7.84 -1.44
N LYS A 249 -8.23 -7.96 -2.62
CA LYS A 249 -9.24 -8.98 -2.95
C LYS A 249 -8.70 -10.07 -3.87
N ASN A 250 -7.38 -10.14 -4.05
CA ASN A 250 -6.68 -11.09 -4.91
C ASN A 250 -7.18 -11.07 -6.37
N ILE A 251 -7.51 -9.89 -6.90
CA ILE A 251 -7.82 -9.71 -8.32
C ILE A 251 -6.49 -9.61 -9.08
N THR A 252 -6.25 -10.56 -9.99
CA THR A 252 -5.03 -10.61 -10.82
C THR A 252 -5.23 -9.89 -12.16
N GLU A 253 -6.45 -9.84 -12.68
CA GLU A 253 -6.74 -9.28 -14.00
C GLU A 253 -8.02 -8.44 -13.97
N LEU A 254 -8.03 -7.31 -14.68
CA LEU A 254 -9.19 -6.47 -14.93
C LEU A 254 -9.38 -6.26 -16.43
N SER A 255 -10.53 -6.66 -16.96
CA SER A 255 -10.91 -6.47 -18.37
C SER A 255 -12.37 -6.05 -18.50
N MET A 256 -12.80 -5.70 -19.71
CA MET A 256 -14.21 -5.41 -19.97
C MET A 256 -15.11 -6.64 -19.78
N GLU A 257 -14.56 -7.86 -19.93
CA GLU A 257 -15.30 -9.11 -19.78
C GLU A 257 -15.54 -9.48 -18.31
N ASN A 258 -14.56 -9.22 -17.43
CA ASN A 258 -14.64 -9.60 -16.02
C ASN A 258 -15.04 -8.43 -15.09
N LEU A 259 -15.33 -7.25 -15.66
CA LEU A 259 -15.61 -6.00 -14.94
C LEU A 259 -16.64 -6.17 -13.81
N ASP A 260 -17.78 -6.78 -14.12
CA ASP A 260 -18.87 -6.97 -13.16
C ASP A 260 -18.51 -7.97 -12.04
N GLU A 261 -17.72 -9.00 -12.36
CA GLU A 261 -17.19 -9.95 -11.38
C GLU A 261 -16.20 -9.27 -10.43
N VAL A 262 -15.31 -8.43 -10.97
CA VAL A 262 -14.38 -7.64 -10.16
C VAL A 262 -15.16 -6.70 -9.23
N ILE A 263 -16.16 -5.96 -9.75
CA ILE A 263 -17.01 -5.08 -8.94
C ILE A 263 -17.70 -5.87 -7.81
N TYR A 264 -18.26 -7.04 -8.12
CA TYR A 264 -18.90 -7.91 -7.14
C TYR A 264 -17.94 -8.25 -5.97
N LYS A 265 -16.70 -8.64 -6.29
CA LYS A 265 -15.67 -8.99 -5.30
C LYS A 265 -15.20 -7.78 -4.48
N ILE A 266 -14.86 -6.66 -5.13
CA ILE A 266 -14.30 -5.49 -4.44
C ILE A 266 -15.32 -4.74 -3.60
N SER A 267 -16.62 -4.89 -3.90
CA SER A 267 -17.70 -4.24 -3.19
C SER A 267 -18.38 -5.10 -2.12
N ASP A 268 -17.91 -6.33 -1.92
CA ASP A 268 -18.52 -7.30 -1.01
C ASP A 268 -20.02 -7.47 -1.27
N ASN A 269 -20.36 -7.78 -2.52
CA ASN A 269 -21.70 -8.13 -3.00
C ASN A 269 -22.74 -7.03 -2.73
N LEU A 270 -22.39 -5.77 -3.00
CA LEU A 270 -23.21 -4.60 -2.63
C LEU A 270 -24.69 -4.72 -3.11
N LEU A 271 -24.95 -5.27 -4.30
CA LEU A 271 -26.30 -5.35 -4.86
C LEU A 271 -27.19 -6.36 -4.12
N MET A 272 -26.60 -7.38 -3.48
CA MET A 272 -27.36 -8.30 -2.62
C MET A 272 -27.89 -7.56 -1.38
N LYS A 273 -27.04 -6.73 -0.76
CA LYS A 273 -27.42 -5.93 0.40
C LYS A 273 -28.53 -4.91 0.05
N TYR A 274 -28.48 -4.34 -1.16
CA TYR A 274 -29.56 -3.50 -1.70
C TYR A 274 -30.86 -4.30 -1.84
N CYS A 275 -30.80 -5.48 -2.47
CA CYS A 275 -31.96 -6.34 -2.69
C CYS A 275 -32.63 -6.74 -1.35
N ASP A 276 -31.83 -7.08 -0.33
CA ASP A 276 -32.32 -7.43 1.00
C ASP A 276 -33.02 -6.26 1.71
N VAL A 277 -32.61 -5.02 1.45
CA VAL A 277 -33.31 -3.83 1.97
C VAL A 277 -34.64 -3.63 1.23
N VAL A 278 -34.64 -3.71 -0.10
CA VAL A 278 -35.86 -3.54 -0.89
C VAL A 278 -36.92 -4.58 -0.51
N ARG A 279 -36.53 -5.86 -0.35
CA ARG A 279 -37.45 -6.92 0.09
C ARG A 279 -38.05 -6.64 1.46
N ARG A 280 -37.22 -6.24 2.44
CA ARG A 280 -37.68 -5.90 3.79
C ARG A 280 -38.65 -4.71 3.81
N LEU A 281 -38.47 -3.73 2.92
CA LEU A 281 -39.40 -2.62 2.80
C LEU A 281 -40.75 -3.07 2.23
N CYS A 282 -40.76 -4.01 1.28
CA CYS A 282 -41.98 -4.61 0.75
C CYS A 282 -42.71 -5.48 1.78
N ASP A 283 -41.97 -6.21 2.62
CA ASP A 283 -42.54 -7.09 3.65
C ASP A 283 -43.08 -6.31 4.87
N ALA A 284 -42.67 -5.05 5.05
CA ALA A 284 -43.07 -4.17 6.15
C ALA A 284 -44.27 -3.26 5.82
N GLY A 285 -44.74 -3.26 4.57
CA GLY A 285 -45.90 -2.50 4.10
C GLY A 285 -47.13 -3.36 3.94
#